data_AF-A0AA37GEU0-F1
#
_entry.id   AF-A0AA37GEU0-F1
#
_cell.length_a   1.000
_cell.length_b   1.000
_cell.length_c   1.000
_cell.angle_alpha   90.00
_cell.angle_beta   90.00
_cell.angle_gamma   90.00
#
_symmetry.space_group_name_H-M   'P 1'
#
loop_
_entity.id
_entity.type
_entity.pdbx_description
1 polymer ?
#
loop_
_entity_poly.entity_id
_entity_poly.type
_entity_poly.pdbx_seq_one_letter_code
_entity_poly.pdbx_strand_id
1 'polypeptide(L)'
;MPPKKAAAAAAAAAPSRPRRLASSTRTASGPKPAEKPAPKSRKRKSDAANGDADADAAGPAPKKQAPKKKDDPLPDLSVIHLDGDESMSIPVYDTCDTVRTKIRAFLKKDGVTKAAFLRALVKAAYGADSAHKIAPNLLTNFMNKKGPAAGNTSSVFYAAYVFFEKLRIRDKKPKGRKREEMESEWPHGFETKEQLGGPVLVHVSETVGMDKYGKTVILGPRGAIRG
;
A
#
# COMPACT_ATOMS: atom_id res chain seq x y z
N MET A 1 30.57 47.86 -12.99
CA MET A 1 31.00 46.81 -13.95
C MET A 1 31.84 45.78 -13.20
N PRO A 2 31.65 44.46 -13.39
CA PRO A 2 32.48 43.44 -12.76
C PRO A 2 33.55 42.88 -13.73
N PRO A 3 34.82 42.73 -13.30
CA PRO A 3 35.76 41.84 -13.97
C PRO A 3 35.56 40.39 -13.47
N LYS A 4 35.11 39.49 -14.34
CA LYS A 4 35.18 38.04 -14.09
C LYS A 4 36.64 37.59 -14.12
N LYS A 5 37.05 36.71 -13.21
CA LYS A 5 37.95 35.61 -13.57
C LYS A 5 37.76 34.41 -12.65
N ALA A 6 37.70 33.23 -13.25
CA ALA A 6 37.70 31.96 -12.54
C ALA A 6 39.12 31.36 -12.59
N ALA A 7 39.45 30.56 -11.57
CA ALA A 7 40.55 29.61 -11.59
C ALA A 7 40.10 28.35 -10.86
N ALA A 8 40.44 27.19 -11.40
CA ALA A 8 40.16 25.90 -10.78
C ALA A 8 41.47 25.26 -10.31
N ALA A 9 41.41 24.50 -9.23
CA ALA A 9 42.46 23.59 -8.80
C ALA A 9 41.81 22.35 -8.19
N ALA A 10 42.34 21.17 -8.52
CA ALA A 10 41.90 19.89 -7.96
C ALA A 10 42.98 19.36 -7.00
N ALA A 11 42.56 18.57 -6.00
CA ALA A 11 43.43 17.77 -5.16
C ALA A 11 42.74 16.42 -4.89
N ALA A 12 43.50 15.32 -4.82
CA ALA A 12 42.96 13.97 -4.81
C ALA A 12 43.54 13.09 -3.68
N ALA A 13 42.66 12.22 -3.17
CA ALA A 13 42.91 10.90 -2.57
C ALA A 13 44.13 10.64 -1.66
N ALA A 14 43.85 10.19 -0.43
CA ALA A 14 44.62 9.15 0.27
C ALA A 14 43.68 8.31 1.18
N PRO A 15 43.81 6.96 1.25
CA PRO A 15 42.86 6.10 1.98
C PRO A 15 43.37 5.54 3.32
N SER A 16 42.47 5.27 4.26
CA SER A 16 42.75 4.56 5.53
C SER A 16 42.22 3.12 5.53
N ARG A 17 43.02 2.17 6.05
CA ARG A 17 42.88 0.70 5.93
C ARG A 17 41.71 0.05 6.70
N PRO A 18 41.27 -1.16 6.30
CA PRO A 18 40.19 -1.91 6.97
C PRO A 18 40.63 -2.62 8.27
N ARG A 19 39.71 -2.71 9.24
CA ARG A 19 39.97 -3.36 10.55
C ARG A 19 39.56 -4.84 10.58
N ARG A 20 40.46 -5.68 10.07
CA ARG A 20 40.81 -7.05 10.53
C ARG A 20 39.68 -8.01 10.96
N LEU A 21 39.49 -9.09 10.19
CA LEU A 21 38.78 -10.30 10.63
C LEU A 21 39.38 -10.87 11.93
N ALA A 22 38.53 -11.41 12.79
CA ALA A 22 38.92 -12.25 13.92
C ALA A 22 38.24 -13.63 13.78
N SER A 23 38.88 -14.54 13.05
CA SER A 23 38.47 -15.94 12.96
C SER A 23 38.84 -16.69 14.24
N SER A 24 37.84 -17.21 14.96
CA SER A 24 38.04 -18.08 16.13
C SER A 24 37.47 -19.47 15.87
N THR A 25 38.23 -20.31 15.19
CA THR A 25 37.89 -21.72 14.93
C THR A 25 38.20 -22.61 16.12
N ARG A 26 37.18 -23.28 16.69
CA ARG A 26 37.35 -24.56 17.38
C ARG A 26 36.22 -25.52 17.01
N THR A 27 36.61 -26.72 16.62
CA THR A 27 35.80 -27.96 16.51
C THR A 27 35.37 -28.44 17.91
N ALA A 28 34.34 -29.26 18.14
CA ALA A 28 33.37 -29.97 17.28
C ALA A 28 31.95 -29.86 17.93
N SER A 29 30.87 -30.63 17.67
CA SER A 29 30.60 -31.85 16.86
C SER A 29 29.11 -31.91 16.43
N GLY A 30 28.68 -33.03 15.83
CA GLY A 30 27.25 -33.45 15.80
C GLY A 30 26.89 -34.39 16.98
N PRO A 31 25.67 -34.96 17.05
CA PRO A 31 24.64 -35.02 16.00
C PRO A 31 23.25 -34.40 16.36
N LYS A 32 22.31 -34.50 15.39
CA LYS A 32 20.85 -34.24 15.46
C LYS A 32 20.09 -35.59 15.44
N PRO A 33 18.73 -35.68 15.54
CA PRO A 33 17.69 -34.72 15.97
C PRO A 33 17.10 -35.17 17.35
N ALA A 34 15.87 -34.94 17.84
CA ALA A 34 14.63 -34.17 17.51
C ALA A 34 13.92 -33.85 18.88
N GLU A 35 12.69 -33.34 19.07
CA GLU A 35 11.62 -32.64 18.32
C GLU A 35 10.82 -31.82 19.38
N LYS A 36 10.16 -30.70 19.03
CA LYS A 36 9.02 -30.16 19.80
C LYS A 36 7.89 -29.60 18.88
N PRO A 37 6.60 -29.72 19.26
CA PRO A 37 5.49 -29.70 18.29
C PRO A 37 4.80 -28.35 18.07
N ALA A 38 4.05 -28.28 16.97
CA ALA A 38 3.21 -27.16 16.53
C ALA A 38 1.80 -27.15 17.21
N PRO A 39 0.99 -26.06 17.12
CA PRO A 39 -0.17 -25.86 17.98
C PRO A 39 -1.42 -26.66 17.55
N LYS A 40 -2.21 -27.10 18.54
CA LYS A 40 -3.43 -27.90 18.33
C LYS A 40 -4.59 -27.09 17.73
N SER A 41 -5.12 -27.57 16.60
CA SER A 41 -6.39 -27.11 16.00
C SER A 41 -7.61 -27.48 16.85
N ARG A 42 -8.63 -26.61 16.90
CA ARG A 42 -9.97 -26.92 17.44
C ARG A 42 -11.01 -26.99 16.32
N LYS A 43 -11.72 -28.13 16.18
CA LYS A 43 -12.83 -28.29 15.23
C LYS A 43 -13.96 -29.20 15.76
N ARG A 44 -15.08 -28.55 16.13
CA ARG A 44 -16.50 -29.00 16.06
C ARG A 44 -16.98 -30.33 16.71
N LYS A 45 -17.80 -30.16 17.77
CA LYS A 45 -19.26 -30.49 17.89
C LYS A 45 -19.75 -31.96 17.74
N SER A 46 -20.11 -32.56 18.88
CA SER A 46 -21.17 -33.58 19.15
C SER A 46 -21.05 -34.05 20.61
N ASP A 47 -22.06 -34.52 21.36
CA ASP A 47 -23.49 -34.16 21.43
C ASP A 47 -24.04 -34.45 22.87
N ALA A 48 -25.33 -34.75 23.07
CA ALA A 48 -26.07 -34.98 24.34
C ALA A 48 -25.36 -35.82 25.47
N ALA A 49 -25.77 -35.79 26.76
CA ALA A 49 -27.09 -35.43 27.34
C ALA A 49 -27.04 -34.92 28.81
N ASN A 50 -28.23 -34.56 29.31
CA ASN A 50 -28.68 -34.17 30.67
C ASN A 50 -27.94 -34.85 31.86
N GLY A 51 -27.86 -34.24 33.04
CA GLY A 51 -28.34 -32.93 33.50
C GLY A 51 -28.57 -32.93 35.02
N ASP A 52 -28.91 -31.78 35.63
CA ASP A 52 -29.80 -31.68 36.80
C ASP A 52 -30.24 -30.22 37.04
N ALA A 53 -31.19 -29.98 37.95
CA ALA A 53 -31.87 -28.69 38.12
C ALA A 53 -31.34 -27.82 39.28
N ASP A 54 -31.43 -26.49 39.12
CA ASP A 54 -32.20 -25.63 40.03
C ASP A 54 -32.54 -24.29 39.32
N ALA A 55 -33.30 -23.40 39.95
CA ALA A 55 -33.94 -22.22 39.35
C ALA A 55 -33.37 -20.87 39.83
N ASP A 56 -33.43 -19.85 38.97
CA ASP A 56 -34.01 -18.53 39.31
C ASP A 56 -34.39 -17.77 38.02
N ALA A 57 -35.05 -16.61 38.12
CA ALA A 57 -35.75 -15.95 37.01
C ALA A 57 -35.17 -14.59 36.61
N ALA A 58 -34.76 -14.46 35.34
CA ALA A 58 -34.45 -13.16 34.73
C ALA A 58 -34.96 -13.08 33.28
N GLY A 59 -35.71 -12.01 32.96
CA GLY A 59 -36.34 -11.82 31.65
C GLY A 59 -35.37 -11.44 30.52
N PRO A 60 -35.76 -11.62 29.24
CA PRO A 60 -34.90 -11.35 28.09
C PRO A 60 -34.60 -9.85 27.93
N ALA A 61 -33.32 -9.48 28.01
CA ALA A 61 -32.86 -8.11 27.91
C ALA A 61 -33.23 -7.45 26.55
N PRO A 62 -33.65 -6.17 26.53
CA PRO A 62 -34.14 -5.51 25.33
C PRO A 62 -33.03 -5.31 24.28
N LYS A 63 -33.36 -5.63 23.03
CA LYS A 63 -32.47 -5.45 21.87
C LYS A 63 -32.11 -3.96 21.70
N LYS A 64 -30.85 -3.62 21.94
CA LYS A 64 -30.33 -2.25 21.84
C LYS A 64 -30.44 -1.75 20.38
N GLN A 65 -31.40 -0.86 20.12
CA GLN A 65 -31.67 -0.34 18.78
C GLN A 65 -30.46 0.46 18.27
N ALA A 66 -30.10 0.27 17.00
CA ALA A 66 -29.02 1.03 16.38
C ALA A 66 -29.46 2.50 16.18
N PRO A 67 -28.66 3.50 16.59
CA PRO A 67 -29.00 4.90 16.39
C PRO A 67 -29.05 5.25 14.90
N LYS A 68 -29.90 6.22 14.54
CA LYS A 68 -30.11 6.69 13.16
C LYS A 68 -28.80 7.15 12.50
N LYS A 69 -28.77 7.11 11.16
CA LYS A 69 -27.65 7.62 10.34
C LYS A 69 -27.24 9.01 10.85
N LYS A 70 -26.02 9.12 11.36
CA LYS A 70 -25.32 10.41 11.47
C LYS A 70 -24.82 10.76 10.08
N ASP A 71 -24.82 12.04 9.73
CA ASP A 71 -24.22 12.52 8.49
C ASP A 71 -22.75 12.07 8.42
N ASP A 72 -22.37 11.44 7.31
CA ASP A 72 -21.02 10.92 7.16
C ASP A 72 -20.04 12.10 7.04
N PRO A 73 -19.00 12.21 7.90
CA PRO A 73 -18.14 13.39 7.99
C PRO A 73 -17.10 13.48 6.85
N LEU A 74 -17.40 12.90 5.70
CA LEU A 74 -16.56 12.90 4.50
C LEU A 74 -17.31 13.58 3.36
N PRO A 75 -16.60 14.27 2.43
CA PRO A 75 -17.21 14.78 1.21
C PRO A 75 -17.97 13.69 0.45
N ASP A 76 -19.21 13.97 0.07
CA ASP A 76 -19.84 13.17 -0.98
C ASP A 76 -19.18 13.54 -2.32
N LEU A 77 -18.73 12.52 -3.03
CA LEU A 77 -18.03 12.63 -4.31
C LEU A 77 -18.76 11.90 -5.44
N SER A 78 -19.91 11.27 -5.20
CA SER A 78 -20.63 10.53 -6.24
C SER A 78 -21.27 11.42 -7.31
N VAL A 79 -21.33 12.73 -7.09
CA VAL A 79 -21.77 13.73 -8.10
C VAL A 79 -20.68 14.02 -9.13
N ILE A 80 -19.42 13.66 -8.84
CA ILE A 80 -18.27 13.92 -9.72
C ILE A 80 -17.98 12.66 -10.52
N HIS A 81 -18.30 12.70 -11.81
CA HIS A 81 -17.91 11.71 -12.79
C HIS A 81 -16.42 11.87 -13.19
N LEU A 82 -15.83 10.80 -13.72
CA LEU A 82 -14.50 10.77 -14.32
C LEU A 82 -14.57 9.95 -15.61
N ASP A 83 -13.76 10.28 -16.60
CA ASP A 83 -13.72 9.51 -17.85
C ASP A 83 -13.30 8.05 -17.56
N GLY A 84 -14.20 7.11 -17.87
CA GLY A 84 -14.00 5.68 -17.59
C GLY A 84 -14.52 5.16 -16.24
N ASP A 85 -15.18 5.99 -15.42
CA ASP A 85 -15.73 5.63 -14.09
C ASP A 85 -16.71 4.44 -14.17
N GLU A 86 -17.64 4.45 -15.13
CA GLU A 86 -18.58 3.35 -15.41
C GLU A 86 -17.86 2.03 -15.79
N SER A 87 -16.78 2.13 -16.54
CA SER A 87 -15.98 0.98 -17.01
C SER A 87 -14.95 0.49 -15.99
N MET A 88 -14.82 1.16 -14.84
CA MET A 88 -13.72 0.99 -13.87
C MET A 88 -12.31 1.05 -14.51
N SER A 89 -12.16 1.82 -15.59
CA SER A 89 -10.94 1.87 -16.42
C SER A 89 -10.16 3.19 -16.26
N ILE A 90 -10.32 3.88 -15.13
CA ILE A 90 -9.67 5.18 -14.89
C ILE A 90 -8.14 4.99 -14.75
N PRO A 91 -7.30 5.58 -15.63
CA PRO A 91 -5.86 5.43 -15.55
C PRO A 91 -5.28 6.09 -14.29
N VAL A 92 -4.43 5.34 -13.58
CA VAL A 92 -3.82 5.74 -12.30
C VAL A 92 -2.50 6.47 -12.54
N TYR A 93 -2.29 7.64 -11.93
CA TYR A 93 -1.05 8.42 -12.08
C TYR A 93 -0.47 8.89 -10.72
N ASP A 94 -0.65 8.09 -9.67
CA ASP A 94 0.09 8.20 -8.41
C ASP A 94 0.88 6.91 -8.16
N THR A 95 2.06 6.99 -7.54
CA THR A 95 2.72 5.81 -6.96
C THR A 95 2.05 5.37 -5.65
N CYS A 96 2.19 4.10 -5.25
CA CYS A 96 1.65 3.56 -4.00
C CYS A 96 2.16 4.31 -2.75
N ASP A 97 3.40 4.82 -2.74
CA ASP A 97 3.91 5.69 -1.67
C ASP A 97 3.19 7.05 -1.63
N THR A 98 2.85 7.60 -2.79
CA THR A 98 2.08 8.85 -2.91
C THR A 98 0.64 8.65 -2.43
N VAL A 99 -0.03 7.57 -2.84
CA VAL A 99 -1.38 7.23 -2.35
C VAL A 99 -1.37 6.96 -0.84
N ARG A 100 -0.42 6.17 -0.32
CA ARG A 100 -0.25 5.97 1.14
C ARG A 100 -0.05 7.28 1.89
N THR A 101 0.67 8.24 1.31
CA THR A 101 0.86 9.58 1.89
C THR A 101 -0.43 10.40 1.89
N LYS A 102 -1.20 10.40 0.79
CA LYS A 102 -2.53 11.03 0.73
C LYS A 102 -3.50 10.42 1.75
N ILE A 103 -3.54 9.09 1.90
CA ILE A 103 -4.34 8.40 2.94
C ILE A 103 -3.91 8.82 4.35
N ARG A 104 -2.60 8.83 4.66
CA ARG A 104 -2.10 9.26 5.98
C ARG A 104 -2.46 10.72 6.30
N ALA A 105 -2.45 11.60 5.30
CA ALA A 105 -2.87 13.00 5.46
C ALA A 105 -4.40 13.15 5.63
N PHE A 106 -5.20 12.32 4.94
CA PHE A 106 -6.66 12.36 5.03
C PHE A 106 -7.18 11.79 6.36
N LEU A 107 -6.62 10.67 6.83
CA LEU A 107 -6.95 10.06 8.12
C LEU A 107 -6.42 10.82 9.35
N LYS A 108 -5.67 11.92 9.14
CA LYS A 108 -5.25 12.87 10.19
C LYS A 108 -6.26 13.99 10.44
N LYS A 109 -7.32 14.09 9.63
CA LYS A 109 -8.38 15.08 9.83
C LYS A 109 -9.36 14.60 10.88
N ASP A 110 -9.80 15.50 11.76
CA ASP A 110 -10.75 15.18 12.81
C ASP A 110 -12.08 14.63 12.25
N GLY A 111 -12.70 13.71 13.01
CA GLY A 111 -13.92 13.00 12.61
C GLY A 111 -13.74 11.88 11.57
N VAL A 112 -12.63 11.80 10.84
CA VAL A 112 -12.44 10.81 9.76
C VAL A 112 -12.05 9.43 10.31
N THR A 113 -13.03 8.54 10.48
CA THR A 113 -12.76 7.14 10.81
C THR A 113 -12.31 6.31 9.60
N LYS A 114 -11.44 5.31 9.81
CA LYS A 114 -11.03 4.35 8.76
C LYS A 114 -12.23 3.65 8.09
N ALA A 115 -13.29 3.36 8.85
CA ALA A 115 -14.48 2.69 8.35
C ALA A 115 -15.37 3.62 7.48
N ALA A 116 -15.47 4.91 7.82
CA ALA A 116 -16.12 5.89 6.97
C ALA A 116 -15.31 6.18 5.69
N PHE A 117 -13.99 6.27 5.81
CA PHE A 117 -13.10 6.39 4.64
C PHE A 117 -13.25 5.21 3.67
N LEU A 118 -13.26 3.97 4.15
CA LEU A 118 -13.46 2.80 3.28
C LEU A 118 -14.82 2.78 2.57
N ARG A 119 -15.90 3.24 3.21
CA ARG A 119 -17.21 3.41 2.57
C ARG A 119 -17.17 4.49 1.49
N ALA A 120 -16.51 5.61 1.74
CA ALA A 120 -16.33 6.68 0.76
C ALA A 120 -15.45 6.25 -0.43
N LEU A 121 -14.40 5.43 -0.21
CA LEU A 121 -13.61 4.84 -1.30
C LEU A 121 -14.47 3.98 -2.23
N VAL A 122 -15.31 3.10 -1.66
CA VAL A 122 -16.22 2.25 -2.45
C VAL A 122 -17.21 3.12 -3.24
N LYS A 123 -17.91 4.04 -2.58
CA LYS A 123 -18.90 4.92 -3.23
C LYS A 123 -18.27 5.77 -4.35
N ALA A 124 -17.04 6.24 -4.16
CA ALA A 124 -16.36 7.09 -5.12
C ALA A 124 -15.78 6.32 -6.32
N ALA A 125 -15.41 5.05 -6.18
CA ALA A 125 -14.68 4.29 -7.21
C ALA A 125 -15.50 3.19 -7.92
N TYR A 126 -16.66 2.81 -7.37
CA TYR A 126 -17.52 1.76 -7.90
C TYR A 126 -19.01 2.17 -7.96
N GLY A 127 -19.37 3.38 -7.50
CA GLY A 127 -20.77 3.79 -7.37
C GLY A 127 -21.46 3.24 -6.11
N ALA A 128 -22.63 3.81 -5.79
CA ALA A 128 -23.35 3.53 -4.53
C ALA A 128 -24.01 2.14 -4.49
N ASP A 129 -24.52 1.68 -5.63
CA ASP A 129 -25.30 0.43 -5.76
C ASP A 129 -24.44 -0.81 -6.03
N SER A 130 -23.11 -0.64 -6.06
CA SER A 130 -22.18 -1.72 -6.35
C SER A 130 -22.06 -2.75 -5.23
N ALA A 131 -21.89 -4.01 -5.62
CA ALA A 131 -21.58 -5.10 -4.70
C ALA A 131 -20.12 -5.04 -4.15
N HIS A 132 -19.28 -4.15 -4.68
CA HIS A 132 -17.86 -4.05 -4.32
C HIS A 132 -17.66 -3.62 -2.87
N LYS A 133 -16.82 -4.35 -2.13
CA LYS A 133 -16.53 -4.09 -0.71
C LYS A 133 -15.04 -4.22 -0.44
N ILE A 134 -14.43 -3.18 0.13
CA ILE A 134 -13.02 -3.17 0.52
C ILE A 134 -12.90 -3.60 1.99
N ALA A 135 -12.27 -4.74 2.24
CA ALA A 135 -12.06 -5.27 3.58
C ALA A 135 -11.10 -4.37 4.41
N PRO A 136 -11.38 -4.08 5.70
CA PRO A 136 -10.51 -3.24 6.53
C PRO A 136 -9.05 -3.72 6.62
N ASN A 137 -8.83 -5.03 6.62
CA ASN A 137 -7.49 -5.61 6.62
C ASN A 137 -6.69 -5.27 5.36
N LEU A 138 -7.35 -5.07 4.21
CA LEU A 138 -6.68 -4.72 2.96
C LEU A 138 -6.09 -3.29 3.02
N LEU A 139 -6.79 -2.36 3.68
CA LEU A 139 -6.28 -1.01 3.94
C LEU A 139 -5.05 -1.06 4.87
N THR A 140 -5.11 -1.84 5.95
CA THR A 140 -3.96 -2.03 6.87
C THR A 140 -2.77 -2.65 6.14
N ASN A 141 -2.99 -3.71 5.37
CA ASN A 141 -1.95 -4.38 4.59
C ASN A 141 -1.32 -3.45 3.55
N PHE A 142 -2.14 -2.69 2.81
CA PHE A 142 -1.64 -1.68 1.86
C PHE A 142 -0.77 -0.64 2.59
N MET A 143 -1.26 -0.04 3.68
CA MET A 143 -0.60 1.02 4.44
C MET A 143 0.73 0.61 5.10
N ASN A 144 0.92 -0.70 5.33
CA ASN A 144 2.14 -1.30 5.87
C ASN A 144 3.21 -1.59 4.80
N LYS A 145 2.85 -1.66 3.50
CA LYS A 145 3.82 -1.81 2.40
C LYS A 145 4.71 -0.56 2.25
N LYS A 146 5.87 -0.74 1.61
CA LYS A 146 6.89 0.28 1.29
C LYS A 146 7.38 0.07 -0.15
N GLY A 147 7.69 1.14 -0.88
CA GLY A 147 8.13 1.07 -2.27
C GLY A 147 7.06 1.57 -3.25
N PRO A 148 7.44 2.25 -4.35
CA PRO A 148 6.52 3.02 -5.18
C PRO A 148 5.45 2.17 -5.90
N ALA A 149 5.70 0.89 -6.15
CA ALA A 149 4.71 -0.04 -6.73
C ALA A 149 4.15 -1.08 -5.75
N ALA A 150 4.57 -1.05 -4.47
CA ALA A 150 4.25 -2.10 -3.52
C ALA A 150 2.77 -2.05 -3.10
N GLY A 151 1.94 -2.91 -3.70
CA GLY A 151 0.49 -2.96 -3.50
C GLY A 151 -0.34 -2.27 -4.57
N ASN A 152 0.23 -2.05 -5.77
CA ASN A 152 -0.47 -1.53 -6.94
C ASN A 152 -1.70 -2.37 -7.36
N THR A 153 -1.64 -3.69 -7.17
CA THR A 153 -2.76 -4.63 -7.41
C THR A 153 -3.88 -4.60 -6.35
N SER A 154 -3.82 -3.68 -5.38
CA SER A 154 -4.83 -3.58 -4.34
C SER A 154 -6.02 -2.72 -4.78
N SER A 155 -7.26 -3.21 -4.58
CA SER A 155 -8.46 -2.39 -4.77
C SER A 155 -8.49 -1.13 -3.88
N VAL A 156 -7.73 -1.11 -2.77
CA VAL A 156 -7.49 0.10 -1.97
C VAL A 156 -6.72 1.17 -2.75
N PHE A 157 -5.74 0.77 -3.58
CA PHE A 157 -4.90 1.69 -4.33
C PHE A 157 -5.68 2.39 -5.44
N TYR A 158 -6.37 1.63 -6.30
CA TYR A 158 -7.29 2.17 -7.32
C TYR A 158 -8.37 3.05 -6.69
N ALA A 159 -9.11 2.54 -5.70
CA ALA A 159 -10.23 3.29 -5.14
C ALA A 159 -9.80 4.55 -4.37
N ALA A 160 -8.65 4.52 -3.68
CA ALA A 160 -8.08 5.71 -3.05
C ALA A 160 -7.60 6.75 -4.09
N TYR A 161 -7.00 6.30 -5.19
CA TYR A 161 -6.63 7.20 -6.28
C TYR A 161 -7.87 7.90 -6.87
N VAL A 162 -8.92 7.14 -7.25
CA VAL A 162 -10.16 7.69 -7.80
C VAL A 162 -10.81 8.67 -6.82
N PHE A 163 -10.88 8.32 -5.53
CA PHE A 163 -11.36 9.22 -4.47
C PHE A 163 -10.56 10.54 -4.40
N PHE A 164 -9.22 10.48 -4.44
CA PHE A 164 -8.40 11.70 -4.38
C PHE A 164 -8.45 12.52 -5.67
N GLU A 165 -8.68 11.90 -6.83
CA GLU A 165 -8.88 12.58 -8.11
C GLU A 165 -10.23 13.32 -8.15
N LYS A 166 -11.32 12.66 -7.74
CA LYS A 166 -12.64 13.32 -7.58
C LYS A 166 -12.59 14.44 -6.53
N LEU A 167 -11.85 14.25 -5.44
CA LEU A 167 -11.61 15.30 -4.44
C LEU A 167 -10.79 16.48 -5.00
N ARG A 168 -9.81 16.24 -5.90
CA ARG A 168 -9.05 17.30 -6.59
C ARG A 168 -9.99 18.15 -7.45
N ILE A 169 -10.88 17.53 -8.22
CA ILE A 169 -11.86 18.21 -9.07
C ILE A 169 -12.86 19.02 -8.22
N ARG A 170 -13.40 18.42 -7.14
CA ARG A 170 -14.29 19.12 -6.19
C ARG A 170 -13.66 20.38 -5.63
N ASP A 171 -12.40 20.27 -5.21
CA ASP A 171 -11.62 21.36 -4.62
C ASP A 171 -11.04 22.32 -5.69
N LYS A 172 -11.37 22.13 -6.98
CA LYS A 172 -10.88 22.90 -8.16
C LYS A 172 -9.34 23.04 -8.23
N LYS A 173 -8.60 22.05 -7.72
CA LYS A 173 -7.13 22.08 -7.67
C LYS A 173 -6.54 21.68 -9.03
N PRO A 174 -5.48 22.36 -9.52
CA PRO A 174 -4.82 21.98 -10.75
C PRO A 174 -4.15 20.60 -10.63
N LYS A 175 -3.72 20.03 -11.76
CA LYS A 175 -2.66 19.01 -11.73
C LYS A 175 -1.41 19.63 -11.07
N GLY A 176 -0.61 18.82 -10.39
CA GLY A 176 0.64 19.28 -9.81
C GLY A 176 1.79 18.40 -10.28
N ARG A 177 3.00 18.96 -10.40
CA ARG A 177 4.16 18.40 -11.09
C ARG A 177 4.39 16.88 -11.02
N LYS A 178 4.13 16.22 -9.88
CA LYS A 178 4.21 14.75 -9.78
C LYS A 178 3.26 14.01 -10.73
N ARG A 179 2.09 14.59 -11.03
CA ARG A 179 1.12 14.07 -12.01
C ARG A 179 1.66 14.19 -13.42
N GLU A 180 2.28 15.31 -13.78
CA GLU A 180 2.95 15.50 -15.07
C GLU A 180 4.16 14.55 -15.21
N GLU A 181 4.98 14.43 -14.17
CA GLU A 181 6.08 13.45 -14.11
C GLU A 181 5.57 11.99 -14.32
N MET A 182 4.42 11.62 -13.72
CA MET A 182 3.81 10.30 -13.88
C MET A 182 3.10 10.10 -15.23
N GLU A 183 2.44 11.12 -15.78
CA GLU A 183 1.82 11.08 -17.12
C GLU A 183 2.89 10.96 -18.22
N SER A 184 4.07 11.55 -18.02
CA SER A 184 5.22 11.40 -18.94
C SER A 184 5.91 10.04 -18.88
N GLU A 185 5.89 9.36 -17.72
CA GLU A 185 6.58 8.07 -17.56
C GLU A 185 5.63 6.87 -17.71
N TRP A 186 4.35 7.03 -17.41
CA TRP A 186 3.31 6.01 -17.57
C TRP A 186 2.13 6.55 -18.40
N PRO A 187 2.27 6.74 -19.73
CA PRO A 187 1.24 7.41 -20.54
C PRO A 187 -0.14 6.76 -20.52
N HIS A 188 -0.20 5.43 -20.37
CA HIS A 188 -1.44 4.65 -20.28
C HIS A 188 -1.93 4.46 -18.83
N GLY A 189 -1.32 5.15 -17.87
CA GLY A 189 -1.49 4.91 -16.44
C GLY A 189 -0.52 3.87 -15.88
N PHE A 190 -0.44 3.87 -14.57
CA PHE A 190 0.36 2.99 -13.74
C PHE A 190 -0.28 1.60 -13.62
N GLU A 191 0.50 0.53 -13.71
CA GLU A 191 -0.03 -0.83 -13.72
C GLU A 191 -0.77 -1.17 -12.42
N THR A 192 -1.94 -1.80 -12.54
CA THR A 192 -2.88 -2.13 -11.45
C THR A 192 -3.40 -3.58 -11.47
N LYS A 193 -3.16 -4.32 -12.56
CA LYS A 193 -3.57 -5.72 -12.76
C LYS A 193 -2.43 -6.65 -12.37
N GLU A 194 -1.20 -6.35 -12.79
CA GLU A 194 0.00 -7.16 -12.51
C GLU A 194 0.85 -6.60 -11.36
N GLN A 195 1.52 -7.47 -10.60
CA GLN A 195 2.33 -7.06 -9.45
C GLN A 195 3.74 -6.62 -9.89
N LEU A 196 3.89 -5.32 -10.13
CA LEU A 196 5.18 -4.66 -10.32
C LEU A 196 6.15 -4.96 -9.16
N GLY A 197 7.44 -5.08 -9.46
CA GLY A 197 8.46 -5.45 -8.47
C GLY A 197 8.43 -6.93 -8.04
N GLY A 198 7.90 -7.82 -8.88
CA GLY A 198 8.05 -9.27 -8.73
C GLY A 198 9.50 -9.75 -8.96
N PRO A 199 9.77 -11.06 -8.80
CA PRO A 199 11.07 -11.64 -9.11
C PRO A 199 11.35 -11.55 -10.62
N VAL A 200 12.56 -11.15 -10.99
CA VAL A 200 13.03 -11.07 -12.38
C VAL A 200 14.29 -11.91 -12.53
N LEU A 201 14.38 -12.70 -13.60
CA LEU A 201 15.58 -13.46 -13.95
C LEU A 201 16.57 -12.52 -14.67
N VAL A 202 17.77 -12.35 -14.12
CA VAL A 202 18.83 -11.51 -14.67
C VAL A 202 20.17 -12.25 -14.67
N HIS A 203 21.14 -11.78 -15.46
CA HIS A 203 22.48 -12.37 -15.49
C HIS A 203 23.24 -12.07 -14.19
N VAL A 204 24.23 -12.91 -13.83
CA VAL A 204 25.00 -12.78 -12.57
C VAL A 204 25.80 -11.47 -12.45
N SER A 205 26.02 -10.77 -13.58
CA SER A 205 26.66 -9.45 -13.62
C SER A 205 25.68 -8.27 -13.52
N GLU A 206 24.39 -8.52 -13.33
CA GLU A 206 23.32 -7.52 -13.38
C GLU A 206 22.62 -7.39 -12.04
N THR A 207 22.06 -6.21 -11.77
CA THR A 207 21.34 -5.92 -10.52
C THR A 207 19.98 -5.29 -10.81
N VAL A 208 18.95 -5.74 -10.09
CA VAL A 208 17.57 -5.25 -10.26
C VAL A 208 17.31 -4.13 -9.25
N GLY A 209 16.98 -2.94 -9.76
CA GLY A 209 16.46 -1.82 -8.99
C GLY A 209 15.01 -1.50 -9.36
N MET A 210 14.41 -0.60 -8.58
CA MET A 210 13.14 0.05 -8.91
C MET A 210 13.31 1.56 -8.82
N ASP A 211 12.83 2.30 -9.82
CA ASP A 211 12.95 3.75 -9.85
C ASP A 211 11.90 4.46 -8.97
N LYS A 212 11.97 5.81 -8.88
CA LYS A 212 10.99 6.61 -8.11
C LYS A 212 9.55 6.54 -8.65
N TYR A 213 9.37 6.04 -9.87
CA TYR A 213 8.09 5.89 -10.57
C TYR A 213 7.59 4.45 -10.59
N GLY A 214 8.23 3.51 -9.89
CA GLY A 214 7.80 2.12 -9.80
C GLY A 214 8.21 1.21 -10.97
N LYS A 215 9.02 1.70 -11.92
CA LYS A 215 9.55 0.88 -13.03
C LYS A 215 10.71 0.01 -12.56
N THR A 216 10.82 -1.19 -13.12
CA THR A 216 11.98 -2.07 -12.92
C THR A 216 13.14 -1.57 -13.77
N VAL A 217 14.33 -1.46 -13.18
CA VAL A 217 15.56 -1.06 -13.88
C VAL A 217 16.61 -2.15 -13.69
N ILE A 218 17.13 -2.69 -14.79
CA ILE A 218 18.20 -3.69 -14.76
C ILE A 218 19.52 -2.96 -15.02
N LEU A 219 20.40 -2.92 -14.01
CA LEU A 219 21.70 -2.28 -14.09
C LEU A 219 22.76 -3.34 -14.39
N GLY A 220 23.27 -3.34 -15.62
CA GLY A 220 24.35 -4.23 -16.08
C GLY A 220 25.67 -3.49 -16.34
N PRO A 221 26.76 -4.21 -16.65
CA PRO A 221 28.09 -3.62 -16.85
C PRO A 221 28.20 -2.74 -18.11
N ARG A 222 27.17 -2.74 -18.98
CA ARG A 222 27.05 -1.87 -20.16
C ARG A 222 26.05 -0.72 -19.97
N GLY A 223 25.53 -0.51 -18.76
CA GLY A 223 24.59 0.56 -18.42
C GLY A 223 23.22 0.06 -17.94
N ALA A 224 22.27 0.98 -17.84
CA ALA A 224 20.91 0.70 -17.40
C ALA A 224 20.03 0.25 -18.58
N ILE A 225 19.49 -0.97 -18.49
CA ILE A 225 18.43 -1.47 -19.36
C ILE A 225 17.10 -1.16 -18.64
N ARG A 226 16.22 -0.40 -19.31
CA ARG A 226 14.83 -0.19 -18.85
C ARG A 226 14.00 -1.43 -19.22
N GLY A 227 13.30 -1.99 -18.24
CA GLY A 227 12.19 -2.93 -18.47
C GLY A 227 10.84 -2.21 -18.42
#